data_AF-A0A1V4M9D9-F1
#
_entry.id   AF-A0A1V4M9D9-F1
#
_cell.length_a   1.000
_cell.length_b   1.000
_cell.length_c   1.000
_cell.angle_alpha   90.00
_cell.angle_beta   90.00
_cell.angle_gamma   90.00
#
_symmetry.space_group_name_H-M   'P 1'
#
loop_
_entity.id
_entity.type
_entity.pdbx_description
1 polymer ?
#
loop_
_entity_poly.entity_id
_entity_poly.type
_entity_poly.pdbx_seq_one_letter_code
_entity_poly.pdbx_strand_id
1 'polypeptide(L)'
;MTVIYNPGKRIPRFRFLFLLFLAAAVLLCGTFNDSVEAAPDDELLLTVLHTNDEHSAVIPHSPTVDYHPERENPTVGGFARLASAVRMIRREKESAGEPVLLLSAGDYIGGSPYSWLIPEGVAPELTIMQAIGYDAVTIGNHEYDYGPEHGYSC
;
A
#
# COMPACT_ATOMS: atom_id res chain seq x y z
N MET A 1 -4.73 -85.74 6.90
CA MET A 1 -5.82 -84.75 7.05
C MET A 1 -5.75 -83.82 5.84
N THR A 2 -6.52 -84.14 4.81
CA THR A 2 -6.45 -83.55 3.48
C THR A 2 -7.35 -82.32 3.41
N VAL A 3 -6.80 -81.13 3.13
CA VAL A 3 -7.58 -79.91 2.95
C VAL A 3 -8.14 -79.88 1.53
N ILE A 4 -9.47 -79.91 1.43
CA ILE A 4 -10.22 -79.89 0.17
C ILE A 4 -10.31 -78.44 -0.34
N TYR A 5 -9.73 -78.15 -1.51
CA TYR A 5 -9.94 -76.90 -2.24
C TYR A 5 -11.32 -76.93 -2.93
N ASN A 6 -12.16 -75.92 -2.67
CA ASN A 6 -13.50 -75.80 -3.23
C ASN A 6 -13.48 -74.85 -4.45
N PRO A 7 -13.62 -75.36 -5.68
CA PRO A 7 -13.50 -74.57 -6.92
C PRO A 7 -14.74 -73.70 -7.23
N GLY A 8 -15.76 -73.66 -6.35
CA GLY A 8 -17.06 -73.03 -6.61
C GLY A 8 -17.20 -71.56 -6.17
N LYS A 9 -16.26 -70.96 -5.44
CA LYS A 9 -16.39 -69.57 -4.99
C LYS A 9 -16.04 -68.59 -6.11
N ARG A 10 -17.02 -68.33 -6.98
CA ARG A 10 -16.97 -67.21 -7.93
C ARG A 10 -16.80 -65.91 -7.13
N ILE A 11 -15.74 -65.16 -7.41
CA ILE A 11 -15.53 -63.82 -6.86
C ILE A 11 -16.77 -63.01 -7.27
N PRO A 12 -17.51 -62.41 -6.32
CA PRO A 12 -18.74 -61.72 -6.65
C PRO A 12 -18.42 -60.59 -7.62
N ARG A 13 -19.22 -60.46 -8.68
CA ARG A 13 -19.05 -59.47 -9.76
C ARG A 13 -18.77 -58.06 -9.23
N PHE A 14 -19.38 -57.74 -8.08
CA PHE A 14 -19.19 -56.50 -7.33
C PHE A 14 -17.75 -56.25 -6.86
N ARG A 15 -17.04 -57.29 -6.37
CA ARG A 15 -15.62 -57.19 -5.96
C ARG A 15 -14.68 -56.99 -7.14
N PHE A 16 -14.98 -57.61 -8.29
CA PHE A 16 -14.18 -57.47 -9.50
C PHE A 16 -14.36 -56.08 -10.14
N LEU A 17 -15.61 -55.59 -10.21
CA LEU A 17 -15.93 -54.22 -10.63
C LEU A 17 -15.31 -53.17 -9.69
N PHE A 18 -15.33 -53.42 -8.38
CA PHE A 18 -14.71 -52.54 -7.39
C PHE A 18 -13.18 -52.45 -7.55
N LEU A 19 -12.50 -53.58 -7.81
CA LEU A 19 -11.05 -53.60 -8.05
C LEU A 19 -10.67 -52.93 -9.38
N LEU A 20 -11.48 -53.08 -10.43
CA LEU A 20 -11.31 -52.36 -11.70
C LEU A 20 -11.50 -50.86 -11.53
N PHE A 21 -12.48 -50.44 -10.72
CA PHE A 21 -12.69 -49.04 -10.39
C PHE A 21 -11.52 -48.45 -9.59
N LEU A 22 -10.98 -49.21 -8.63
CA LEU A 22 -9.80 -48.80 -7.86
C LEU A 22 -8.55 -48.67 -8.75
N ALA A 23 -8.33 -49.61 -9.67
CA ALA A 23 -7.21 -49.56 -10.60
C ALA A 23 -7.32 -48.39 -11.58
N ALA A 24 -8.53 -48.11 -12.08
CA ALA A 24 -8.80 -46.94 -12.93
C ALA A 24 -8.58 -45.62 -12.17
N ALA A 25 -8.98 -45.55 -10.89
CA ALA A 25 -8.75 -44.38 -10.04
C ALA A 25 -7.27 -44.12 -9.77
N VAL A 26 -6.46 -45.16 -9.58
CA VAL A 26 -4.99 -45.04 -9.40
C VAL A 26 -4.30 -44.61 -10.70
N LEU A 27 -4.73 -45.12 -11.86
CA LEU A 27 -4.22 -44.65 -13.17
C LEU A 27 -4.63 -43.20 -13.47
N LEU A 28 -5.83 -42.78 -13.07
CA LEU A 28 -6.31 -41.41 -13.24
C LEU A 28 -5.62 -40.42 -12.27
N CYS A 29 -5.14 -40.91 -11.12
CA CYS A 29 -4.39 -40.11 -10.15
C CYS A 29 -2.89 -40.01 -10.48
N GLY A 30 -2.35 -40.94 -11.28
CA GLY A 30 -0.92 -41.01 -11.63
C GLY A 30 -0.46 -40.03 -12.72
N THR A 31 -1.36 -39.23 -13.31
CA THR A 31 -1.04 -38.30 -14.41
C THR A 31 -0.89 -36.84 -13.97
N PHE A 32 -1.03 -36.53 -12.67
CA PHE A 32 -0.77 -35.18 -12.16
C PHE A 32 0.71 -35.04 -11.75
N ASN A 33 1.60 -35.11 -12.74
CA ASN A 33 2.89 -34.43 -12.64
C ASN A 33 2.69 -33.03 -13.22
N ASP A 34 1.94 -32.19 -12.51
CA ASP A 34 2.13 -30.75 -12.67
C ASP A 34 3.51 -30.47 -12.09
N SER A 35 4.48 -30.33 -12.99
CA SER A 35 5.71 -29.61 -12.68
C SER A 35 5.25 -28.26 -12.16
N VAL A 36 5.31 -28.05 -10.85
CA VAL A 36 5.14 -26.73 -10.26
C VAL A 36 6.35 -25.93 -10.73
N GLU A 37 6.21 -25.31 -11.90
CA GLU A 37 7.14 -24.31 -12.37
C GLU A 37 7.01 -23.17 -11.38
N ALA A 38 8.06 -22.98 -10.56
CA ALA A 38 8.10 -21.88 -9.61
C ALA A 38 7.81 -20.61 -10.40
N ALA A 39 6.76 -19.88 -9.99
CA ALA A 39 6.48 -18.59 -10.56
C ALA A 39 7.77 -17.75 -10.52
N PRO A 40 8.07 -16.97 -11.57
CA PRO A 40 9.21 -16.06 -11.52
C PRO A 40 9.10 -15.24 -10.22
N ASP A 41 10.24 -15.08 -9.54
CA ASP A 41 10.36 -14.24 -8.36
C ASP A 41 10.19 -12.78 -8.84
N ASP A 42 8.95 -12.38 -9.09
CA ASP A 42 8.59 -11.04 -9.55
C ASP A 42 8.79 -10.10 -8.35
N GLU A 43 10.00 -9.57 -8.21
CA GLU A 43 10.32 -8.55 -7.21
C GLU A 43 9.44 -7.31 -7.44
N LEU A 44 8.61 -6.98 -6.44
CA LEU A 44 7.85 -5.74 -6.44
C LEU A 44 8.75 -4.59 -5.99
N LEU A 45 9.19 -3.77 -6.94
CA LEU A 45 9.77 -2.48 -6.63
C LEU A 45 8.66 -1.50 -6.28
N LEU A 46 8.77 -0.83 -5.13
CA LEU A 46 7.81 0.12 -4.61
C LEU A 46 8.56 1.35 -4.09
N THR A 47 8.21 2.53 -4.58
CA THR A 47 8.73 3.79 -4.03
C THR A 47 7.79 4.29 -2.93
N VAL A 48 8.36 4.54 -1.75
CA VAL A 48 7.65 5.21 -0.65
C VAL A 48 8.21 6.62 -0.48
N LEU A 49 7.37 7.61 -0.77
CA LEU A 49 7.61 9.00 -0.40
C LEU A 49 6.92 9.26 0.92
N HIS A 50 7.60 9.92 1.85
CA HIS A 50 7.02 10.26 3.13
C HIS A 50 7.40 11.68 3.57
N THR A 51 6.51 12.28 4.35
CA THR A 51 6.72 13.53 5.07
C THR A 51 6.26 13.38 6.52
N ASN A 52 6.67 14.32 7.36
CA ASN A 52 6.34 14.41 8.78
C ASN A 52 6.55 15.86 9.21
N ASP A 53 5.86 16.28 10.28
CA ASP A 53 6.13 17.53 10.99
C ASP A 53 6.10 18.75 10.06
N GLU A 54 5.15 18.78 9.11
CA GLU A 54 5.03 19.93 8.21
C GLU A 54 4.65 21.20 8.96
N HIS A 55 3.96 21.10 10.11
CA HIS A 55 3.57 22.22 10.96
C HIS A 55 3.08 23.43 10.17
N SER A 56 2.09 23.18 9.30
CA SER A 56 1.49 24.18 8.43
C SER A 56 2.51 25.04 7.67
N ALA A 57 3.68 24.50 7.29
CA ALA A 57 4.68 25.15 6.46
C ALA A 57 4.25 25.21 4.98
N VAL A 58 3.03 25.75 4.75
CA VAL A 58 2.38 25.86 3.44
C VAL A 58 3.23 26.67 2.47
N ILE A 59 3.78 27.79 2.95
CA ILE A 59 4.71 28.65 2.20
C ILE A 59 6.16 28.29 2.51
N PRO A 60 7.08 28.44 1.54
CA PRO A 60 8.50 28.28 1.80
C PRO A 60 8.97 29.23 2.90
N HIS A 61 9.79 28.73 3.81
CA HIS A 61 10.38 29.50 4.89
C HIS A 61 11.89 29.62 4.71
N SER A 62 12.50 30.62 5.33
CA SER A 62 13.96 30.78 5.36
C SER A 62 14.35 31.10 6.81
N PRO A 63 15.39 30.46 7.35
CA PRO A 63 15.82 30.72 8.72
C PRO A 63 16.40 32.13 8.92
N THR A 64 16.65 32.89 7.84
CA THR A 64 17.46 34.11 7.92
C THR A 64 16.97 35.28 7.07
N VAL A 65 16.07 35.09 6.10
CA VAL A 65 15.66 36.17 5.17
C VAL A 65 14.29 35.90 4.55
N ASP A 66 13.39 36.88 4.58
CA ASP A 66 12.13 36.81 3.82
C ASP A 66 12.38 36.70 2.31
N TYR A 67 11.47 36.02 1.60
CA TYR A 67 11.55 35.90 0.15
C TYR A 67 11.44 37.27 -0.52
N HIS A 68 12.43 37.60 -1.36
CA HIS A 68 12.41 38.76 -2.23
C HIS A 68 12.54 38.32 -3.69
N PRO A 69 11.58 38.65 -4.57
CA PRO A 69 11.56 38.17 -5.95
C PRO A 69 12.75 38.66 -6.79
N GLU A 70 13.39 39.75 -6.39
CA GLU A 70 14.56 40.32 -7.07
C GLU A 70 15.90 39.76 -6.58
N ARG A 71 15.90 38.86 -5.59
CA ARG A 71 17.11 38.23 -5.05
C ARG A 71 17.07 36.74 -5.30
N GLU A 72 18.25 36.13 -5.18
CA GLU A 72 18.32 34.67 -5.06
C GLU A 72 17.39 34.23 -3.92
N ASN A 73 16.65 33.15 -4.14
CA ASN A 73 15.61 32.70 -3.22
C ASN A 73 16.20 31.67 -2.24
N PRO A 74 16.56 32.04 -1.00
CA PRO A 74 17.13 31.12 -0.02
C PRO A 74 16.08 30.27 0.69
N THR A 75 14.78 30.49 0.42
CA THR A 75 13.72 29.76 1.13
C THR A 75 13.77 28.28 0.79
N VAL A 76 13.29 27.45 1.71
CA VAL A 76 13.20 26.00 1.61
C VAL A 76 11.77 25.54 1.91
N GLY A 77 11.43 24.33 1.47
CA GLY A 77 10.12 23.74 1.72
C GLY A 77 8.96 24.45 0.99
N GLY A 78 7.78 24.40 1.61
CA GLY A 78 6.54 24.86 1.02
C GLY A 78 5.85 23.79 0.17
N PHE A 79 4.52 23.72 0.29
CA PHE A 79 3.72 22.65 -0.30
C PHE A 79 3.73 22.70 -1.83
N ALA A 80 3.88 23.88 -2.44
CA ALA A 80 3.99 24.00 -3.90
C ALA A 80 5.26 23.33 -4.46
N ARG A 81 6.39 23.40 -3.73
CA ARG A 81 7.63 22.74 -4.13
C ARG A 81 7.57 21.24 -3.88
N LEU A 82 7.02 20.84 -2.73
CA LEU A 82 6.72 19.45 -2.43
C LEU A 82 5.85 18.82 -3.53
N ALA A 83 4.75 19.48 -3.92
CA ALA A 83 3.88 19.03 -5.00
C ALA A 83 4.63 18.84 -6.32
N SER A 84 5.60 19.72 -6.60
CA SER A 84 6.40 19.64 -7.83
C SER A 84 7.38 18.47 -7.78
N ALA A 85 8.06 18.26 -6.65
CA ALA A 85 8.95 17.13 -6.43
C ALA A 85 8.19 15.79 -6.51
N VAL A 86 7.04 15.67 -5.83
CA VAL A 86 6.17 14.48 -5.89
C VAL A 86 5.76 14.18 -7.32
N ARG A 87 5.31 15.19 -8.09
CA ARG A 87 4.92 14.99 -9.49
C ARG A 87 6.08 14.54 -10.37
N MET A 88 7.28 15.09 -10.15
CA MET A 88 8.47 14.68 -10.90
C MET A 88 8.82 13.22 -10.61
N ILE A 89 8.88 12.84 -9.34
CA ILE A 89 9.19 11.46 -8.93
C ILE A 89 8.12 10.50 -9.44
N ARG A 90 6.83 10.81 -9.29
CA ARG A 90 5.75 9.96 -9.80
C ARG A 90 5.88 9.70 -11.29
N ARG A 91 6.18 10.72 -12.10
CA ARG A 91 6.41 10.56 -13.55
C ARG A 91 7.61 9.69 -13.87
N GLU A 92 8.71 9.88 -13.15
CA GLU A 92 9.92 9.07 -13.31
C GLU A 92 9.63 7.59 -13.00
N LYS A 93 8.96 7.32 -11.88
CA LYS A 93 8.65 5.97 -11.42
C LYS A 93 7.57 5.28 -12.26
N GLU A 94 6.56 6.01 -12.71
CA GLU A 94 5.55 5.52 -13.66
C GLU A 94 6.21 5.06 -14.97
N SER A 95 7.23 5.77 -15.46
CA SER A 95 7.97 5.36 -16.67
C SER A 95 8.76 4.05 -16.52
N ALA A 96 9.04 3.65 -15.27
CA ALA A 96 9.70 2.40 -14.92
C ALA A 96 8.70 1.29 -14.50
N GLY A 97 7.40 1.56 -14.51
CA GLY A 97 6.38 0.63 -14.01
C GLY A 97 6.39 0.45 -12.49
N GLU A 98 7.02 1.37 -11.75
CA GLU A 98 7.19 1.30 -10.30
C GLU A 98 6.07 2.10 -9.59
N PRO A 99 5.20 1.47 -8.78
CA PRO A 99 4.20 2.18 -7.99
C PRO A 99 4.84 3.13 -6.96
N VAL A 100 4.15 4.23 -6.67
CA VAL A 100 4.57 5.24 -5.70
C VAL A 100 3.48 5.44 -4.66
N LEU A 101 3.82 5.31 -3.38
CA LEU A 101 2.98 5.73 -2.25
C LEU A 101 3.52 7.02 -1.66
N LEU A 102 2.64 7.98 -1.38
CA LEU A 102 2.93 9.21 -0.68
C LEU A 102 2.21 9.24 0.67
N LEU A 103 2.98 9.27 1.76
CA LEU A 103 2.48 9.12 3.13
C LEU A 103 2.87 10.32 4.01
N SER A 104 2.01 10.72 4.94
CA SER A 104 2.38 11.63 6.03
C SER A 104 2.37 10.89 7.36
N ALA A 105 3.38 11.13 8.19
CA ALA A 105 3.48 10.60 9.55
C ALA A 105 2.76 11.46 10.61
N GLY A 106 2.03 12.51 10.21
CA GLY A 106 1.30 13.40 11.12
C GLY A 106 2.07 14.68 11.46
N ASP A 107 1.49 15.49 12.34
CA ASP A 107 1.93 16.85 12.67
C ASP A 107 1.96 17.77 11.45
N TYR A 108 0.97 17.62 10.58
CA TYR A 108 0.80 18.49 9.42
C TYR A 108 0.17 19.83 9.81
N ILE A 109 -0.55 19.90 10.95
CA ILE A 109 -1.05 21.15 11.52
C ILE A 109 -0.11 21.73 12.58
N GLY A 110 -0.34 22.99 12.93
CA GLY A 110 0.41 23.71 13.98
C GLY A 110 1.49 24.61 13.38
N GLY A 111 2.26 25.31 14.22
CA GLY A 111 3.41 26.12 13.79
C GLY A 111 3.10 27.46 13.09
N SER A 112 2.20 27.49 12.11
CA SER A 112 1.92 28.70 11.31
C SER A 112 0.45 29.15 11.35
N PRO A 113 0.15 30.42 10.97
CA PRO A 113 -1.21 30.97 11.02
C PRO A 113 -2.25 30.26 10.14
N TYR A 114 -1.84 29.41 9.19
CA TYR A 114 -2.80 28.67 8.35
C TYR A 114 -3.64 27.69 9.20
N SER A 115 -3.02 27.05 10.21
CA SER A 115 -3.72 26.14 11.12
C SER A 115 -4.77 26.83 12.00
N TRP A 116 -4.72 28.16 12.16
CA TRP A 116 -5.67 28.89 13.00
C TRP A 116 -7.08 28.96 12.40
N LEU A 117 -7.25 28.52 11.15
CA LEU A 117 -8.53 28.42 10.47
C LEU A 117 -9.29 27.13 10.81
N ILE A 118 -8.62 26.16 11.47
CA ILE A 118 -9.21 24.85 11.81
C ILE A 118 -10.45 24.98 12.71
N PRO A 119 -10.46 25.82 13.77
CA PRO A 119 -11.67 26.04 14.58
C PRO A 119 -12.85 26.62 13.80
N GLU A 120 -12.62 27.25 12.65
CA GLU A 120 -13.65 27.78 11.73
C GLU A 120 -14.12 26.71 10.72
N GLY A 121 -13.67 25.46 10.86
CA GLY A 121 -14.00 24.36 9.96
C GLY A 121 -13.22 24.37 8.64
N VAL A 122 -12.07 25.04 8.60
CA VAL A 122 -11.23 25.14 7.40
C VAL A 122 -9.85 24.52 7.67
N ALA A 123 -9.55 23.41 6.98
CA ALA A 123 -8.23 22.77 7.02
C ALA A 123 -7.49 22.93 5.67
N PRO A 124 -6.74 24.03 5.49
CA PRO A 124 -5.98 24.24 4.27
C PRO A 124 -4.92 23.14 4.04
N GLU A 125 -4.32 22.62 5.11
CA GLU A 125 -3.30 21.57 5.04
C GLU A 125 -3.83 20.32 4.38
N LEU A 126 -4.92 19.73 4.90
CA LEU A 126 -5.56 18.55 4.34
C LEU A 126 -6.04 18.78 2.90
N THR A 127 -6.61 19.96 2.62
CA THR A 127 -7.04 20.33 1.27
C THR A 127 -5.86 20.32 0.28
N ILE A 128 -4.71 20.85 0.68
CA ILE A 128 -3.52 20.88 -0.18
C ILE A 128 -2.88 19.49 -0.26
N MET A 129 -2.81 18.72 0.83
CA MET A 129 -2.30 17.35 0.82
C MET A 129 -3.12 16.46 -0.11
N GLN A 130 -4.45 16.60 -0.10
CA GLN A 130 -5.33 15.93 -1.05
C GLN A 130 -5.00 16.33 -2.50
N ALA A 131 -4.78 17.62 -2.76
CA ALA A 131 -4.40 18.12 -4.08
C ALA A 131 -3.00 17.68 -4.55
N ILE A 132 -2.05 17.48 -3.63
CA ILE A 132 -0.74 16.87 -3.91
C ILE A 132 -0.90 15.38 -4.24
N GLY A 133 -1.93 14.75 -3.65
CA GLY A 133 -2.27 13.36 -3.84
C GLY A 133 -1.59 12.44 -2.83
N TYR A 134 -1.62 12.80 -1.55
CA TYR A 134 -1.28 11.87 -0.46
C TYR A 134 -2.20 10.64 -0.48
N ASP A 135 -1.63 9.46 -0.29
CA ASP A 135 -2.35 8.19 -0.26
C ASP A 135 -2.85 7.87 1.16
N ALA A 136 -2.09 8.25 2.18
CA ALA A 136 -2.51 8.20 3.57
C ALA A 136 -1.80 9.26 4.41
N VAL A 137 -2.46 9.67 5.49
CA VAL A 137 -1.90 10.54 6.53
C VAL A 137 -2.20 9.91 7.88
N THR A 138 -1.26 9.98 8.81
CA THR A 138 -1.51 9.64 10.22
C THR A 138 -1.72 10.90 11.05
N ILE A 139 -2.20 10.71 12.27
CA ILE A 139 -2.46 11.78 13.23
C ILE A 139 -1.27 11.82 14.20
N GLY A 140 -0.63 12.98 14.31
CA GLY A 140 0.39 13.30 15.29
C GLY A 140 -0.20 13.92 16.55
N ASN A 141 0.64 14.56 17.37
CA ASN A 141 0.16 15.21 18.60
C ASN A 141 -0.48 16.58 18.33
N HIS A 142 -0.02 17.32 17.32
CA HIS A 142 -0.52 18.67 17.04
C HIS A 142 -1.93 18.68 16.44
N GLU A 143 -2.37 17.58 15.84
CA GLU A 143 -3.76 17.41 15.39
C GLU A 143 -4.80 17.51 16.53
N TYR A 144 -4.36 17.48 17.80
CA TYR A 144 -5.20 17.66 18.98
C TYR A 144 -5.14 19.06 19.61
N ASP A 145 -4.35 19.99 19.07
CA ASP A 145 -4.12 21.31 19.68
C ASP A 145 -5.41 22.15 19.82
N TYR A 146 -6.36 21.95 18.91
CA TYR A 146 -7.67 22.63 18.91
C TYR A 146 -8.79 21.80 19.55
N GLY A 147 -8.45 20.68 20.19
CA GLY A 147 -9.43 19.75 20.75
C GLY A 147 -9.87 18.66 19.76
N PRO A 148 -10.35 17.52 20.26
CA PRO A 148 -10.69 16.36 19.45
C PRO A 148 -11.87 16.60 18.50
N GLU A 149 -12.70 17.60 18.73
CA GLU A 149 -13.82 17.94 17.86
C GLU A 149 -13.39 18.61 16.54
N HIS A 150 -12.18 19.20 16.49
CA HIS A 150 -11.67 19.92 15.32
C HIS A 150 -10.62 19.12 14.52
N GLY A 151 -10.05 18.06 15.10
CA GLY A 151 -9.01 17.25 14.45
C GLY A 151 -9.47 16.32 13.32
N TYR A 152 -10.78 16.27 13.01
CA TYR A 152 -11.36 15.24 12.14
C TYR A 152 -12.42 15.73 11.13
N SER A 153 -12.82 17.00 11.16
CA SER A 153 -13.95 17.48 10.37
C SER A 153 -13.50 18.10 9.05
N CYS A 154 -13.15 17.27 8.06
CA CYS A 154 -12.96 17.69 6.65
C CYS A 154 -13.48 16.63 5.69
#